data_AF-A0A2E1STV6-F1
#
_entry.id   AF-A0A2E1STV6-F1
#
_cell.length_a   1.000
_cell.length_b   1.000
_cell.length_c   1.000
_cell.angle_alpha   90.00
_cell.angle_beta   90.00
_cell.angle_gamma   90.00
#
_symmetry.space_group_name_H-M   'P 1'
#
loop_
_entity.id
_entity.type
_entity.pdbx_description
1 polymer ?
#
loop_
_entity_poly.entity_id
_entity_poly.type
_entity_poly.pdbx_seq_one_letter_code
_entity_poly.pdbx_strand_id
1 'polypeptide(L)'
;MEKSSLKVLFQSVLFLSAFAVISVGLSLGLVTDWNILDHLAMVDRFHSGGNLYSGMADFPTMASSNYFPGLSYIIMGMMWFIPDGFIIEAMHGLGITFLIGFFIVQFLITKDFVKTDLVHFTALWIFTTLLILNNWYFYALKFKPDTLALLIGLGALYVLQKYDQPERQNLFVVVISSVILALPLVLKQQYIAFIAGYIVYALFRRRVTSALSAVIVASIATLVISHVRSVENAWIWSVTVLADDGLNNLMIWGYEHFKLSIHLVTVSIILLWVAGLKSLHPLARPIRFIIDDMQLLRRPWAIPLIFASGASFLSGLKSGGNVGNTELAIILLFPFIFLIFKGIDRNISVAIACVALMISTADAFRGIKSYQQFGQAEAFFNGLEHSKTENVFTTSDYYGVVRNQRNKTGIHNWHHEILINKVGDDDLPAFIHNRNFAYVVLPAFSPINVELEKGFGYEPVYQNNQLMILKKDGGV
;
A
#
# COMPACT_ATOMS: atom_id res chain seq x y z
N MET A 1 33.43 -20.74 9.37
CA MET A 1 32.63 -19.78 8.58
C MET A 1 33.56 -19.08 7.61
N GLU A 2 33.48 -19.40 6.32
CA GLU A 2 34.44 -18.95 5.31
C GLU A 2 34.33 -17.45 5.03
N LYS A 3 35.47 -16.77 4.85
CA LYS A 3 35.56 -15.33 4.52
C LYS A 3 34.65 -14.90 3.35
N SER A 4 34.32 -15.82 2.44
CA SER A 4 33.39 -15.62 1.32
C SER A 4 31.94 -15.35 1.77
N SER A 5 31.44 -16.08 2.79
CA SER A 5 30.06 -15.90 3.26
C SER A 5 29.87 -14.58 4.00
N LEU A 6 30.90 -14.12 4.73
CA LEU A 6 30.88 -12.84 5.42
C LEU A 6 30.85 -11.67 4.43
N LYS A 7 31.60 -11.74 3.32
CA LYS A 7 31.60 -10.71 2.28
C LYS A 7 30.23 -10.57 1.62
N VAL A 8 29.58 -11.67 1.26
CA VAL A 8 28.24 -11.68 0.65
C VAL A 8 27.19 -11.12 1.63
N LEU A 9 27.27 -11.51 2.90
CA LEU A 9 26.38 -10.98 3.94
C LEU A 9 26.57 -9.48 4.11
N PHE A 10 27.81 -9.01 4.24
CA PHE A 10 28.12 -7.59 4.37
C PHE A 10 27.60 -6.76 3.19
N GLN A 11 27.83 -7.23 1.96
CA GLN A 11 27.29 -6.58 0.76
C GLN A 11 25.76 -6.52 0.76
N SER A 12 25.10 -7.61 1.17
CA SER A 12 23.64 -7.66 1.23
C SER A 12 23.07 -6.66 2.25
N VAL A 13 23.69 -6.60 3.43
CA VAL A 13 23.31 -5.65 4.48
C VAL A 13 23.49 -4.22 3.97
N LEU A 14 24.63 -3.91 3.34
CA LEU A 14 24.89 -2.58 2.79
C LEU A 14 23.82 -2.16 1.76
N PHE A 15 23.48 -3.04 0.82
CA PHE A 15 22.46 -2.76 -0.20
C PHE A 15 21.08 -2.58 0.41
N LEU A 16 20.69 -3.46 1.33
CA LEU A 16 19.40 -3.37 1.99
C LEU A 16 19.29 -2.12 2.87
N SER A 17 20.37 -1.74 3.55
CA SER A 17 20.45 -0.49 4.32
C SER A 17 20.34 0.73 3.41
N ALA A 18 21.05 0.76 2.28
CA ALA A 18 20.94 1.85 1.31
C ALA A 18 19.52 1.97 0.76
N PHE A 19 18.90 0.83 0.39
CA PHE A 19 17.50 0.79 -0.04
C PHE A 19 16.54 1.27 1.06
N ALA A 20 16.76 0.89 2.31
CA ALA A 20 15.95 1.35 3.44
C ALA A 20 16.06 2.87 3.65
N VAL A 21 17.27 3.44 3.57
CA VAL A 21 17.49 4.90 3.69
C VAL A 21 16.76 5.66 2.58
N ILE A 22 16.87 5.19 1.33
CA ILE A 22 16.13 5.76 0.20
C ILE A 22 14.62 5.64 0.44
N SER A 23 14.15 4.48 0.90
CA SER A 23 12.74 4.23 1.22
C SER A 23 12.21 5.18 2.30
N VAL A 24 13.02 5.50 3.32
CA VAL A 24 12.66 6.51 4.35
C VAL A 24 12.45 7.87 3.71
N GLY A 25 13.42 8.37 2.95
CA GLY A 25 13.32 9.70 2.33
C GLY A 25 12.12 9.80 1.37
N LEU A 26 11.88 8.77 0.57
CA LEU A 26 10.72 8.70 -0.32
C LEU A 26 9.40 8.61 0.45
N SER A 27 9.31 7.77 1.49
CA SER A 27 8.08 7.61 2.28
C SER A 27 7.69 8.91 2.99
N LEU A 28 8.65 9.64 3.56
CA LEU A 28 8.41 10.95 4.18
C LEU A 28 7.85 11.98 3.18
N GLY A 29 8.27 11.90 1.91
CA GLY A 29 7.73 12.75 0.85
C GLY A 29 6.27 12.53 0.50
N LEU A 30 5.67 11.42 0.97
CA LEU A 30 4.30 11.02 0.68
C LEU A 30 3.34 11.34 1.85
N VAL A 31 3.79 12.08 2.87
CA VAL A 31 2.97 12.43 4.05
C VAL A 31 1.69 13.19 3.69
N THR A 32 1.71 13.99 2.62
CA THR A 32 0.57 14.78 2.12
C THR A 32 -0.29 14.04 1.10
N ASP A 33 -0.19 12.71 1.00
CA ASP A 33 -0.92 11.88 0.04
C ASP A 33 -0.99 10.44 0.58
N TRP A 34 -1.34 10.33 1.86
CA TRP A 34 -1.16 9.13 2.66
C TRP A 34 -2.52 8.54 3.03
N ASN A 35 -2.93 7.46 2.38
CA ASN A 35 -4.19 6.73 2.65
C ASN A 35 -4.31 6.25 4.12
N ILE A 36 -3.22 6.29 4.88
CA ILE A 36 -3.22 6.02 6.32
C ILE A 36 -3.90 7.11 7.13
N LEU A 37 -3.87 8.35 6.68
CA LEU A 37 -4.51 9.46 7.38
C LEU A 37 -6.03 9.25 7.46
N ASP A 38 -6.64 8.57 6.49
CA ASP A 38 -8.03 8.12 6.59
C ASP A 38 -8.23 7.11 7.71
N HIS A 39 -7.36 6.10 7.79
CA HIS A 39 -7.44 5.09 8.84
C HIS A 39 -7.18 5.69 10.23
N LEU A 40 -6.30 6.69 10.34
CA LEU A 40 -6.06 7.45 11.56
C LEU A 40 -7.27 8.32 11.93
N ALA A 41 -7.86 9.03 10.97
CA ALA A 41 -9.08 9.80 11.17
C ALA A 41 -10.24 8.92 11.65
N MET A 42 -10.39 7.71 11.10
CA MET A 42 -11.36 6.72 11.58
C MET A 42 -11.12 6.33 13.05
N VAL A 43 -9.87 6.15 13.47
CA VAL A 43 -9.54 5.83 14.88
C VAL A 43 -9.82 7.02 15.80
N ASP A 44 -9.42 8.22 15.40
CA ASP A 44 -9.70 9.45 16.16
C ASP A 44 -11.22 9.66 16.31
N ARG A 45 -11.99 9.39 15.25
CA ARG A 45 -13.45 9.40 15.27
C ARG A 45 -14.03 8.36 16.21
N PHE A 46 -13.50 7.14 16.21
CA PHE A 46 -13.94 6.08 17.12
C PHE A 46 -13.72 6.50 18.58
N HIS A 47 -12.59 7.14 18.90
CA HIS A 47 -12.34 7.67 20.24
C HIS A 47 -13.29 8.81 20.64
N SER A 48 -13.74 9.64 19.69
CA SER A 48 -14.64 10.77 19.99
C SER A 48 -16.13 10.40 19.99
N GLY A 49 -16.54 9.43 19.16
CA GLY A 49 -17.96 9.17 18.86
C GLY A 49 -18.36 7.70 18.79
N GLY A 50 -17.45 6.76 19.08
CA GLY A 50 -17.75 5.32 19.13
C GLY A 50 -17.85 4.61 17.79
N ASN A 51 -17.71 5.33 16.67
CA ASN A 51 -17.87 4.78 15.32
C ASN A 51 -16.62 5.00 14.46
N LEU A 52 -16.10 3.94 13.85
CA LEU A 52 -14.93 4.00 12.95
C LEU A 52 -15.26 4.68 11.62
N TYR A 53 -16.38 4.32 10.99
CA TYR A 53 -16.80 4.87 9.71
C TYR A 53 -17.86 5.95 9.91
N SER A 54 -17.85 6.94 9.02
CA SER A 54 -18.85 8.01 8.98
C SER A 54 -20.21 7.52 8.50
N GLY A 55 -21.28 7.97 9.15
CA GLY A 55 -22.61 7.96 8.57
C GLY A 55 -22.71 8.97 7.43
N MET A 56 -23.68 8.76 6.54
CA MET A 56 -23.94 9.63 5.39
C MET A 56 -24.33 11.06 5.80
N ALA A 57 -24.86 11.23 7.01
CA ALA A 57 -25.40 12.49 7.52
C ALA A 57 -24.50 13.16 8.58
N ASP A 58 -23.31 12.63 8.85
CA ASP A 58 -22.45 13.19 9.89
C ASP A 58 -21.93 14.57 9.48
N PHE A 59 -21.87 15.51 10.42
CA PHE A 59 -21.20 16.79 10.21
C PHE A 59 -20.57 17.31 11.51
N PRO A 60 -19.32 17.77 11.50
CA PRO A 60 -18.34 17.63 10.40
C PRO A 60 -17.98 16.15 10.16
N THR A 61 -17.81 15.75 8.90
CA THR A 61 -17.40 14.37 8.57
C THR A 61 -15.90 14.21 8.80
N MET A 62 -15.48 13.21 9.56
CA MET A 62 -14.12 12.69 9.42
C MET A 62 -14.09 11.68 8.28
N ALA A 63 -13.08 11.73 7.42
CA ALA A 63 -12.93 10.84 6.28
C ALA A 63 -12.97 9.37 6.71
N SER A 64 -13.59 8.54 5.88
CA SER A 64 -13.60 7.09 6.02
C SER A 64 -12.73 6.48 4.95
N SER A 65 -11.95 5.45 5.28
CA SER A 65 -11.21 4.68 4.28
C SER A 65 -12.14 3.81 3.43
N ASN A 66 -11.79 3.58 2.17
CA ASN A 66 -12.44 2.60 1.28
C ASN A 66 -11.94 1.16 1.51
N TYR A 67 -11.06 0.95 2.49
CA TYR A 67 -10.59 -0.37 2.92
C TYR A 67 -11.34 -0.88 4.15
N PHE A 68 -11.18 -2.17 4.42
CA PHE A 68 -11.66 -2.78 5.66
C PHE A 68 -10.91 -2.24 6.90
N PRO A 69 -11.48 -2.34 8.11
CA PRO A 69 -10.99 -1.60 9.29
C PRO A 69 -9.69 -2.16 9.89
N GLY A 70 -9.08 -3.17 9.28
CA GLY A 70 -7.91 -3.86 9.84
C GLY A 70 -6.74 -2.93 10.13
N LEU A 71 -6.45 -1.96 9.25
CA LEU A 71 -5.36 -1.02 9.50
C LEU A 71 -5.71 -0.05 10.63
N SER A 72 -6.97 0.38 10.73
CA SER A 72 -7.46 1.17 11.87
C SER A 72 -7.35 0.41 13.19
N TYR A 73 -7.58 -0.90 13.22
CA TYR A 73 -7.34 -1.71 14.43
C TYR A 73 -5.87 -1.75 14.83
N ILE A 74 -4.95 -1.84 13.85
CA ILE A 74 -3.51 -1.77 14.11
C ILE A 74 -3.14 -0.41 14.68
N ILE A 75 -3.63 0.69 14.09
CA ILE A 75 -3.38 2.05 14.57
C ILE A 75 -3.92 2.22 15.99
N MET A 76 -5.14 1.76 16.27
CA MET A 76 -5.73 1.82 17.61
C MET A 76 -4.86 1.08 18.65
N GLY A 77 -4.32 -0.09 18.31
CA GLY A 77 -3.39 -0.81 19.17
C GLY A 77 -2.03 -0.10 19.33
N MET A 78 -1.53 0.56 18.28
CA MET A 78 -0.30 1.36 18.34
C MET A 78 -0.45 2.55 19.29
N MET A 79 -1.60 3.23 19.29
CA MET A 79 -1.88 4.38 20.15
C MET A 79 -1.86 4.07 21.65
N TRP A 80 -1.84 2.79 22.05
CA TRP A 80 -1.65 2.40 23.46
C TRP A 80 -0.20 2.59 23.95
N PHE A 81 0.78 2.59 23.05
CA PHE A 81 2.20 2.62 23.41
C PHE A 81 2.98 3.73 22.71
N ILE A 82 2.47 4.25 21.60
CA ILE A 82 3.08 5.32 20.82
C ILE A 82 2.41 6.64 21.19
N PRO A 83 3.17 7.67 21.62
CA PRO A 83 2.61 8.98 21.91
C PRO A 83 1.91 9.56 20.69
N ASP A 84 0.79 10.25 20.94
CA ASP A 84 -0.12 10.74 19.91
C ASP A 84 0.56 11.59 18.81
N GLY A 85 1.54 12.41 19.21
CA GLY A 85 2.29 13.27 18.30
C GLY A 85 3.36 12.56 17.46
N PHE A 86 3.59 11.26 17.66
CA PHE A 86 4.56 10.45 16.90
C PHE A 86 3.89 9.35 16.06
N ILE A 87 2.55 9.32 16.00
CA ILE A 87 1.84 8.22 15.36
C ILE A 87 2.09 8.16 13.85
N ILE A 88 2.23 9.32 13.19
CA ILE A 88 2.48 9.44 11.74
C ILE A 88 3.87 8.87 11.42
N GLU A 89 4.89 9.26 12.16
CA GLU A 89 6.28 8.82 12.00
C GLU A 89 6.41 7.32 12.26
N ALA A 90 5.74 6.83 13.31
CA ALA A 90 5.71 5.40 13.62
C ALA A 90 5.12 4.57 12.48
N MET A 91 4.05 5.06 11.83
CA MET A 91 3.43 4.39 10.70
C MET A 91 4.35 4.37 9.47
N HIS A 92 5.19 5.38 9.25
CA HIS A 92 6.16 5.40 8.15
C HIS A 92 7.23 4.32 8.38
N GLY A 93 7.76 4.25 9.60
CA GLY A 93 8.69 3.21 10.00
C GLY A 93 8.11 1.80 9.88
N LEU A 94 6.83 1.63 10.25
CA LEU A 94 6.13 0.36 10.13
C LEU A 94 5.94 -0.06 8.67
N GLY A 95 5.54 0.86 7.79
CA GLY A 95 5.42 0.63 6.35
C GLY A 95 6.70 0.12 5.71
N ILE A 96 7.85 0.74 6.03
CA ILE A 96 9.16 0.33 5.54
C ILE A 96 9.55 -1.05 6.10
N THR A 97 9.26 -1.30 7.37
CA THR A 97 9.51 -2.60 8.00
C THR A 97 8.72 -3.71 7.30
N PHE A 98 7.45 -3.48 6.96
CA PHE A 98 6.65 -4.45 6.23
C PHE A 98 7.08 -4.61 4.77
N LEU A 99 7.54 -3.56 4.11
CA LEU A 99 8.13 -3.69 2.78
C LEU A 99 9.38 -4.59 2.81
N ILE A 100 10.27 -4.40 3.79
CA ILE A 100 11.45 -5.26 3.97
C ILE A 100 11.03 -6.69 4.30
N GLY A 101 10.01 -6.87 5.16
CA GLY A 101 9.44 -8.19 5.44
C GLY A 101 8.91 -8.87 4.16
N PHE A 102 8.20 -8.13 3.31
CA PHE A 102 7.69 -8.62 2.04
C PHE A 102 8.84 -9.03 1.10
N PHE A 103 9.88 -8.21 0.98
CA PHE A 103 11.13 -8.56 0.29
C PHE A 103 11.73 -9.88 0.80
N ILE A 104 11.85 -10.06 2.12
CA ILE A 104 12.42 -11.27 2.72
C ILE A 104 11.59 -12.50 2.33
N VAL A 105 10.26 -12.42 2.42
CA VAL A 105 9.38 -13.54 2.06
C VAL A 105 9.50 -13.86 0.56
N GLN A 106 9.56 -12.86 -0.31
CA GLN A 106 9.79 -13.05 -1.75
C GLN A 106 11.15 -13.73 -2.04
N PHE A 107 12.20 -13.35 -1.30
CA PHE A 107 13.51 -14.01 -1.39
C PHE A 107 13.45 -15.47 -0.95
N LEU A 108 12.80 -15.76 0.18
CA LEU A 108 12.65 -17.12 0.70
C LEU A 108 11.91 -18.02 -0.29
N ILE A 109 10.82 -17.52 -0.88
CA ILE A 109 10.06 -18.21 -1.93
C ILE A 109 10.95 -18.45 -3.15
N THR A 110 11.72 -17.45 -3.58
CA THR A 110 12.62 -17.56 -4.75
C THR A 110 13.69 -18.65 -4.55
N LYS A 111 14.24 -18.76 -3.34
CA LYS A 111 15.23 -19.79 -3.00
C LYS A 111 14.71 -21.23 -3.12
N ASP A 112 13.40 -21.42 -3.05
CA ASP A 112 12.80 -22.74 -3.22
C ASP A 112 12.79 -23.20 -4.69
N PHE A 113 12.98 -22.27 -5.63
CA PHE A 113 13.04 -22.55 -7.06
C PHE A 113 14.46 -22.51 -7.64
N VAL A 114 15.30 -21.61 -7.13
CA VAL A 114 16.65 -21.38 -7.68
C VAL A 114 17.67 -21.15 -6.58
N LYS A 115 18.86 -21.74 -6.77
CA LYS A 115 20.03 -21.42 -5.96
C LYS A 115 20.56 -20.04 -6.38
N THR A 116 20.20 -19.02 -5.61
CA THR A 116 20.71 -17.65 -5.75
C THR A 116 21.30 -17.16 -4.42
N ASP A 117 22.26 -16.25 -4.49
CA ASP A 117 22.70 -15.49 -3.33
C ASP A 117 21.81 -14.26 -3.08
N LEU A 118 21.88 -13.74 -1.86
CA LEU A 118 21.06 -12.63 -1.40
C LEU A 118 21.42 -11.31 -2.11
N VAL A 119 22.69 -11.09 -2.47
CA VAL A 119 23.14 -9.85 -3.13
C VAL A 119 22.50 -9.76 -4.52
N HIS A 120 22.56 -10.84 -5.31
CA HIS A 120 21.97 -10.87 -6.63
C HIS A 120 20.45 -10.62 -6.60
N PHE A 121 19.74 -11.27 -5.68
CA PHE A 121 18.30 -11.05 -5.49
C PHE A 121 17.97 -9.62 -5.05
N THR A 122 18.68 -9.11 -4.05
CA THR A 122 18.50 -7.74 -3.54
C THR A 122 18.72 -6.71 -4.64
N ALA A 123 19.75 -6.90 -5.47
CA ALA A 123 20.07 -5.98 -6.54
C ALA A 123 18.97 -5.94 -7.62
N LEU A 124 18.47 -7.11 -8.06
CA LEU A 124 17.34 -7.16 -9.01
C LEU A 124 16.04 -6.64 -8.40
N TRP A 125 15.81 -6.86 -7.11
CA TRP A 125 14.66 -6.28 -6.40
C TRP A 125 14.71 -4.76 -6.38
N ILE A 126 15.85 -4.17 -5.99
CA ILE A 126 16.05 -2.71 -5.95
C ILE A 126 15.84 -2.11 -7.34
N PHE A 127 16.47 -2.70 -8.37
CA PHE A 127 16.30 -2.24 -9.75
C PHE A 127 14.83 -2.28 -10.19
N THR A 128 14.14 -3.38 -9.91
CA THR A 128 12.73 -3.57 -10.30
C THR A 128 11.82 -2.59 -9.59
N THR A 129 11.99 -2.41 -8.29
CA THR A 129 11.10 -1.59 -7.46
C THR A 129 11.32 -0.09 -7.68
N LEU A 130 12.56 0.38 -7.80
CA LEU A 130 12.86 1.80 -7.95
C LEU A 130 12.66 2.32 -9.38
N LEU A 131 12.93 1.51 -10.41
CA LEU A 131 12.93 1.99 -11.80
C LEU A 131 11.77 1.46 -12.65
N ILE A 132 11.25 0.26 -12.37
CA ILE A 132 10.21 -0.36 -13.19
C ILE A 132 8.84 -0.19 -12.56
N LEU A 133 8.71 -0.59 -11.29
CA LEU A 133 7.45 -0.71 -10.55
C LEU A 133 7.34 0.37 -9.47
N ASN A 134 7.64 1.62 -9.86
CA ASN A 134 7.78 2.72 -8.93
C ASN A 134 6.43 3.20 -8.34
N ASN A 135 5.32 3.09 -9.07
CA ASN A 135 4.00 3.47 -8.56
C ASN A 135 3.53 2.53 -7.44
N TRP A 136 3.67 1.22 -7.64
CA TRP A 136 3.42 0.24 -6.58
C TRP A 136 4.36 0.46 -5.40
N TYR A 137 5.65 0.70 -5.67
CA TYR A 137 6.61 0.93 -4.59
C TYR A 137 6.23 2.17 -3.78
N PHE A 138 5.82 3.28 -4.40
CA PHE A 138 5.28 4.42 -3.68
C PHE A 138 4.03 4.05 -2.88
N TYR A 139 3.12 3.24 -3.39
CA TYR A 139 1.96 2.78 -2.61
C TYR A 139 2.35 1.91 -1.41
N ALA A 140 3.37 1.07 -1.54
CA ALA A 140 3.91 0.31 -0.43
C ALA A 140 4.54 1.25 0.62
N LEU A 141 5.24 2.31 0.20
CA LEU A 141 5.75 3.36 1.09
C LEU A 141 4.65 4.26 1.67
N LYS A 142 3.49 4.34 1.00
CA LYS A 142 2.26 4.91 1.56
C LYS A 142 1.62 4.03 2.64
N PHE A 143 2.21 2.85 2.86
CA PHE A 143 1.75 1.81 3.78
C PHE A 143 0.25 1.46 3.56
N LYS A 144 -0.12 1.36 2.27
CA LYS A 144 -1.42 0.81 1.88
C LYS A 144 -1.60 -0.63 2.42
N PRO A 145 -2.83 -1.05 2.76
CA PRO A 145 -3.10 -2.36 3.37
C PRO A 145 -2.60 -3.57 2.56
N ASP A 146 -2.55 -3.42 1.23
CA ASP A 146 -1.66 -4.08 0.27
C ASP A 146 -0.59 -5.04 0.79
N THR A 147 0.58 -4.45 0.88
CA THR A 147 1.84 -5.13 1.14
C THR A 147 1.80 -5.85 2.48
N LEU A 148 1.11 -5.28 3.47
CA LEU A 148 0.92 -5.91 4.77
C LEU A 148 0.09 -7.19 4.67
N ALA A 149 -1.04 -7.15 3.97
CA ALA A 149 -1.93 -8.30 3.87
C ALA A 149 -1.22 -9.48 3.19
N LEU A 150 -0.51 -9.18 2.11
CA LEU A 150 0.27 -10.17 1.34
C LEU A 150 1.48 -10.69 2.10
N LEU A 151 2.17 -9.84 2.89
CA LEU A 151 3.25 -10.28 3.76
C LEU A 151 2.77 -11.30 4.79
N ILE A 152 1.70 -10.99 5.53
CA ILE A 152 1.16 -11.88 6.56
C ILE A 152 0.71 -13.20 5.91
N GLY A 153 -0.02 -13.11 4.79
CA GLY A 153 -0.50 -14.27 4.03
C GLY A 153 0.62 -15.18 3.54
N LEU A 154 1.60 -14.62 2.83
CA LEU A 154 2.72 -15.40 2.31
C LEU A 154 3.62 -15.94 3.43
N GLY A 155 3.83 -15.16 4.50
CA GLY A 155 4.57 -15.61 5.67
C GLY A 155 3.92 -16.82 6.35
N ALA A 156 2.61 -16.75 6.60
CA ALA A 156 1.83 -17.85 7.16
C ALA A 156 1.87 -19.09 6.24
N LEU A 157 1.74 -18.88 4.93
CA LEU A 157 1.78 -19.95 3.94
C LEU A 157 3.15 -20.63 3.85
N TYR A 158 4.23 -19.85 3.97
CA TYR A 158 5.60 -20.35 3.98
C TYR A 158 5.87 -21.21 5.22
N VAL A 159 5.39 -20.79 6.40
CA VAL A 159 5.43 -21.59 7.63
C VAL A 159 4.60 -22.85 7.46
N LEU A 160 3.36 -22.73 7.01
CA LEU A 160 2.44 -23.84 6.80
C LEU A 160 3.05 -24.92 5.91
N GLN A 161 3.71 -24.55 4.80
CA GLN A 161 4.36 -25.52 3.92
C GLN A 161 5.38 -26.41 4.65
N LYS A 162 6.17 -25.85 5.56
CA LYS A 162 7.23 -26.59 6.26
C LYS A 162 6.67 -27.65 7.21
N TYR A 163 5.48 -27.40 7.75
CA TYR A 163 4.81 -28.25 8.74
C TYR A 163 3.62 -29.04 8.18
N ASP A 164 3.31 -28.89 6.89
CA ASP A 164 2.34 -29.72 6.15
C ASP A 164 3.03 -30.94 5.46
N GLN A 165 4.29 -31.20 5.81
CA GLN A 165 5.06 -32.35 5.33
C GLN A 165 4.92 -33.53 6.30
N PRO A 166 4.78 -34.79 5.82
CA PRO A 166 4.57 -35.95 6.68
C PRO A 166 5.64 -36.12 7.78
N GLU A 167 6.89 -35.79 7.47
CA GLU A 167 8.04 -35.94 8.37
C GLU A 167 8.13 -34.87 9.47
N ARG A 168 7.44 -33.74 9.30
CA ARG A 168 7.51 -32.57 10.20
C ARG A 168 6.14 -32.07 10.63
N GLN A 169 5.14 -32.94 10.52
CA GLN A 169 3.75 -32.55 10.71
C GLN A 169 3.51 -32.05 12.13
N ASN A 170 3.02 -30.82 12.24
CA ASN A 170 2.61 -30.26 13.53
C ASN A 170 1.22 -29.63 13.37
N LEU A 171 0.20 -30.32 13.89
CA LEU A 171 -1.19 -29.91 13.74
C LEU A 171 -1.47 -28.53 14.37
N PHE A 172 -0.86 -28.23 15.51
CA PHE A 172 -1.01 -26.92 16.16
C PHE A 172 -0.49 -25.80 15.24
N VAL A 173 0.69 -25.98 14.65
CA VAL A 173 1.26 -25.00 13.71
C VAL A 173 0.39 -24.88 12.45
N VAL A 174 -0.16 -25.99 11.94
CA VAL A 174 -1.10 -25.97 10.80
C VAL A 174 -2.32 -25.14 11.14
N VAL A 175 -2.97 -25.37 12.29
CA VAL A 175 -4.16 -24.63 12.71
C VAL A 175 -3.87 -23.14 12.85
N ILE A 176 -2.84 -22.76 13.60
CA ILE A 176 -2.49 -21.36 13.84
C ILE A 176 -2.10 -20.66 12.53
N SER A 177 -1.29 -21.30 11.67
CA SER A 177 -0.91 -20.72 10.38
C SER A 177 -2.12 -20.55 9.46
N SER A 178 -3.09 -21.47 9.51
CA SER A 178 -4.34 -21.36 8.73
C SER A 178 -5.20 -20.19 9.18
N VAL A 179 -5.29 -19.93 10.50
CA VAL A 179 -5.98 -18.75 11.03
C VAL A 179 -5.26 -17.48 10.56
N ILE A 180 -3.94 -17.40 10.75
CA ILE A 180 -3.14 -16.23 10.34
C ILE A 180 -3.22 -16.00 8.82
N LEU A 181 -3.35 -17.05 8.00
CA LEU A 181 -3.49 -16.93 6.55
C LEU A 181 -4.77 -16.18 6.13
N ALA A 182 -5.86 -16.32 6.89
CA ALA A 182 -7.16 -15.71 6.58
C ALA A 182 -7.36 -14.32 7.20
N LEU A 183 -6.72 -14.03 8.34
CA LEU A 183 -6.84 -12.76 9.06
C LEU A 183 -6.58 -11.51 8.19
N PRO A 184 -5.61 -11.49 7.25
CA PRO A 184 -5.36 -10.33 6.40
C PRO A 184 -6.55 -9.86 5.56
N LEU A 185 -7.58 -10.69 5.40
CA LEU A 185 -8.82 -10.26 4.77
C LEU A 185 -9.41 -9.02 5.46
N VAL A 186 -9.24 -8.86 6.78
CA VAL A 186 -9.72 -7.68 7.53
C VAL A 186 -9.00 -6.39 7.14
N LEU A 187 -7.86 -6.49 6.45
CA LEU A 187 -7.11 -5.34 5.95
C LEU A 187 -7.62 -4.88 4.58
N LYS A 188 -7.96 -5.83 3.70
CA LYS A 188 -8.33 -5.53 2.31
C LYS A 188 -9.22 -6.58 1.67
N GLN A 189 -10.33 -6.14 1.09
CA GLN A 189 -11.32 -6.98 0.40
C GLN A 189 -10.73 -7.83 -0.73
N GLN A 190 -9.78 -7.29 -1.50
CA GLN A 190 -9.17 -7.98 -2.65
C GLN A 190 -8.31 -9.19 -2.23
N TYR A 191 -7.91 -9.28 -0.95
CA TYR A 191 -7.17 -10.43 -0.41
C TYR A 191 -7.97 -11.74 -0.48
N ILE A 192 -9.30 -11.67 -0.66
CA ILE A 192 -10.14 -12.85 -0.90
C ILE A 192 -9.66 -13.69 -2.11
N ALA A 193 -9.06 -13.06 -3.13
CA ALA A 193 -8.51 -13.77 -4.28
C ALA A 193 -7.33 -14.66 -3.89
N PHE A 194 -6.44 -14.17 -3.02
CA PHE A 194 -5.33 -14.96 -2.48
C PHE A 194 -5.85 -16.17 -1.68
N ILE A 195 -6.86 -15.96 -0.84
CA ILE A 195 -7.54 -17.04 -0.08
C ILE A 195 -8.17 -18.07 -1.03
N ALA A 196 -8.89 -17.63 -2.06
CA ALA A 196 -9.49 -18.52 -3.04
C ALA A 196 -8.43 -19.36 -3.77
N GLY A 197 -7.32 -18.74 -4.20
CA GLY A 197 -6.20 -19.46 -4.80
C GLY A 197 -5.58 -20.49 -3.85
N TYR A 198 -5.51 -20.19 -2.55
CA TYR A 198 -5.03 -21.15 -1.55
C TYR A 198 -5.97 -22.34 -1.38
N ILE A 199 -7.28 -22.11 -1.29
CA ILE A 199 -8.27 -23.19 -1.20
C ILE A 199 -8.17 -24.10 -2.43
N VAL A 200 -8.06 -23.53 -3.63
CA VAL A 200 -7.86 -24.28 -4.87
C VAL A 200 -6.60 -25.14 -4.79
N TYR A 201 -5.47 -24.58 -4.38
CA TYR A 201 -4.23 -25.34 -4.17
C TYR A 201 -4.40 -26.50 -3.18
N ALA A 202 -5.01 -26.23 -2.02
CA ALA A 202 -5.19 -27.21 -0.96
C ALA A 202 -6.05 -28.40 -1.41
N LEU A 203 -7.09 -28.14 -2.20
CA LEU A 203 -7.93 -29.17 -2.82
C LEU A 203 -7.15 -30.01 -3.84
N PHE A 204 -6.28 -29.40 -4.65
CA PHE A 204 -5.43 -30.14 -5.58
C PHE A 204 -4.38 -31.02 -4.89
N ARG A 205 -3.89 -30.63 -3.71
CA ARG A 205 -2.91 -31.44 -2.96
C ARG A 205 -3.45 -32.75 -2.41
N ARG A 206 -4.78 -32.85 -2.23
CA ARG A 206 -5.47 -34.07 -1.75
C ARG A 206 -4.87 -34.66 -0.45
N ARG A 207 -4.39 -33.80 0.46
CA ARG A 207 -3.95 -34.20 1.81
C ARG A 207 -4.98 -33.77 2.85
N VAL A 208 -5.21 -34.60 3.87
CA VAL A 208 -6.17 -34.31 4.95
C VAL A 208 -5.80 -33.02 5.69
N THR A 209 -4.52 -32.79 5.95
CA THR A 209 -4.02 -31.57 6.60
C THR A 209 -4.25 -30.32 5.77
N SER A 210 -3.99 -30.37 4.46
CA SER A 210 -4.28 -29.27 3.55
C SER A 210 -5.79 -29.01 3.44
N ALA A 211 -6.61 -30.06 3.39
CA ALA A 211 -8.07 -29.94 3.39
C ALA A 211 -8.59 -29.30 4.70
N LEU A 212 -8.09 -29.74 5.85
CA LEU A 212 -8.40 -29.13 7.16
C LEU A 212 -8.01 -27.64 7.17
N SER A 213 -6.81 -27.32 6.69
CA SER A 213 -6.34 -25.94 6.60
C SER A 213 -7.26 -25.09 5.71
N ALA A 214 -7.68 -25.59 4.56
CA ALA A 214 -8.61 -24.90 3.67
C ALA A 214 -9.97 -24.64 4.34
N VAL A 215 -10.50 -25.60 5.11
CA VAL A 215 -11.75 -25.43 5.88
C VAL A 215 -11.57 -24.34 6.93
N ILE A 216 -10.49 -24.37 7.71
CA ILE A 216 -10.20 -23.34 8.72
C ILE A 216 -10.11 -21.96 8.07
N VAL A 217 -9.36 -21.84 6.98
CA VAL A 217 -9.19 -20.59 6.23
C VAL A 217 -10.54 -20.06 5.75
N ALA A 218 -11.39 -20.91 5.17
CA ALA A 218 -12.72 -20.52 4.70
C ALA A 218 -13.64 -20.08 5.87
N SER A 219 -13.61 -20.79 6.99
CA SER A 219 -14.38 -20.44 8.19
C SER A 219 -13.94 -19.10 8.77
N ILE A 220 -12.63 -18.87 8.94
CA ILE A 220 -12.11 -17.60 9.46
C ILE A 220 -12.39 -16.46 8.47
N ALA A 221 -12.23 -16.67 7.17
CA ALA A 221 -12.58 -15.67 6.16
C ALA A 221 -14.06 -15.26 6.24
N THR A 222 -14.94 -16.24 6.45
CA THR A 222 -16.38 -15.98 6.66
C THR A 222 -16.63 -15.17 7.93
N LEU A 223 -15.96 -15.50 9.05
CA LEU A 223 -16.06 -14.73 10.29
C LEU A 223 -15.55 -13.30 10.11
N VAL A 224 -14.45 -13.09 9.39
CA VAL A 224 -13.92 -11.76 9.09
C VAL A 224 -14.93 -10.94 8.27
N ILE A 225 -15.52 -11.51 7.23
CA ILE A 225 -16.55 -10.83 6.42
C ILE A 225 -17.77 -10.47 7.28
N SER A 226 -18.23 -11.39 8.13
CA SER A 226 -19.33 -11.14 9.06
C SER A 226 -19.01 -10.02 10.05
N HIS A 227 -17.79 -9.99 10.58
CA HIS A 227 -17.31 -8.92 11.46
C HIS A 227 -17.31 -7.57 10.74
N VAL A 228 -16.76 -7.49 9.53
CA VAL A 228 -16.76 -6.25 8.74
C VAL A 228 -18.18 -5.77 8.48
N ARG A 229 -19.13 -6.68 8.22
CA ARG A 229 -20.55 -6.32 8.06
C ARG A 229 -21.22 -5.83 9.35
N SER A 230 -20.75 -6.26 10.52
CA SER A 230 -21.27 -5.78 11.80
C SER A 230 -20.74 -4.41 12.21
N VAL A 231 -19.64 -3.95 11.62
CA VAL A 231 -19.13 -2.60 11.86
C VAL A 231 -20.01 -1.60 11.11
N GLU A 232 -20.55 -0.61 11.83
CA GLU A 232 -21.45 0.40 11.26
C GLU A 232 -20.81 1.10 10.07
N ASN A 233 -21.56 1.23 8.96
CA ASN A 233 -21.17 1.84 7.69
C ASN A 233 -19.94 1.24 6.97
N ALA A 234 -19.22 0.29 7.57
CA ALA A 234 -18.00 -0.29 6.98
C ALA A 234 -18.25 -0.92 5.61
N TRP A 235 -19.33 -1.71 5.49
CA TRP A 235 -19.70 -2.33 4.21
C TRP A 235 -20.06 -1.31 3.14
N ILE A 236 -20.69 -0.19 3.53
CA ILE A 236 -21.07 0.87 2.59
C ILE A 236 -19.80 1.46 1.98
N TRP A 237 -18.87 1.96 2.79
CA TRP A 237 -17.66 2.63 2.31
C TRP A 237 -16.68 1.70 1.60
N SER A 238 -16.56 0.45 2.04
CA SER A 238 -15.55 -0.47 1.51
C SER A 238 -16.02 -1.41 0.39
N VAL A 239 -17.34 -1.52 0.20
CA VAL A 239 -17.92 -2.41 -0.83
C VAL A 239 -18.98 -1.70 -1.66
N THR A 240 -20.02 -1.13 -1.05
CA THR A 240 -21.16 -0.59 -1.79
C THR A 240 -20.76 0.59 -2.69
N VAL A 241 -19.96 1.53 -2.20
CA VAL A 241 -19.52 2.71 -2.98
C VAL A 241 -18.65 2.32 -4.17
N LEU A 242 -17.90 1.23 -4.06
CA LEU A 242 -16.99 0.72 -5.09
C LEU A 242 -17.67 -0.29 -6.04
N ALA A 243 -18.93 -0.66 -5.79
CA ALA A 243 -19.62 -1.70 -6.56
C ALA A 243 -19.95 -1.22 -7.98
N ASP A 244 -20.18 0.07 -8.16
CA ASP A 244 -20.57 0.69 -9.44
C ASP A 244 -19.35 1.05 -10.33
N ASP A 245 -18.13 0.78 -9.85
CA ASP A 245 -16.92 0.93 -10.65
C ASP A 245 -16.86 -0.15 -11.74
N GLY A 246 -17.39 0.20 -12.91
CA GLY A 246 -17.30 -0.59 -14.14
C GLY A 246 -15.86 -0.76 -14.63
N LEU A 247 -15.68 -1.43 -15.78
CA LEU A 247 -14.37 -1.53 -16.42
C LEU A 247 -14.08 -0.28 -17.26
N ASN A 248 -12.84 0.21 -17.18
CA ASN A 248 -12.37 1.28 -18.05
C ASN A 248 -12.30 0.81 -19.51
N ASN A 249 -12.50 1.75 -20.43
CA ASN A 249 -12.24 1.51 -21.85
C ASN A 249 -10.75 1.17 -22.03
N LEU A 250 -10.44 0.11 -22.79
CA LEU A 250 -9.08 -0.35 -23.05
C LEU A 250 -8.16 0.74 -23.64
N MET A 251 -8.71 1.71 -24.39
CA MET A 251 -7.95 2.84 -24.91
C MET A 251 -7.51 3.78 -23.79
N ILE A 252 -8.41 4.11 -22.84
CA ILE A 252 -8.12 4.96 -21.68
C ILE A 252 -7.11 4.24 -20.79
N TRP A 253 -7.37 2.98 -20.48
CA TRP A 253 -6.47 2.14 -19.70
C TRP A 253 -5.07 2.05 -20.34
N GLY A 254 -5.01 1.85 -21.66
CA GLY A 254 -3.76 1.80 -22.42
C GLY A 254 -2.99 3.12 -22.38
N TYR A 255 -3.69 4.25 -22.42
CA TYR A 255 -3.08 5.58 -22.27
C TYR A 255 -2.49 5.77 -20.87
N GLU A 256 -3.25 5.44 -19.81
CA GLU A 256 -2.78 5.51 -18.42
C GLU A 256 -1.57 4.60 -18.17
N HIS A 257 -1.51 3.44 -18.83
CA HIS A 257 -0.43 2.45 -18.66
C HIS A 257 0.71 2.59 -19.67
N PHE A 258 0.65 3.54 -20.60
CA PHE A 258 1.61 3.67 -21.70
C PHE A 258 3.06 3.79 -21.21
N LYS A 259 3.28 4.61 -20.18
CA LYS A 259 4.61 4.80 -19.56
C LYS A 259 5.14 3.49 -18.97
N LEU A 260 4.29 2.74 -18.25
CA LEU A 260 4.66 1.43 -17.71
C LEU A 260 4.99 0.45 -18.84
N SER A 261 4.19 0.41 -19.92
CA SER A 261 4.47 -0.45 -21.06
C SER A 261 5.83 -0.16 -21.71
N ILE A 262 6.17 1.12 -21.90
CA ILE A 262 7.49 1.53 -22.42
C ILE A 262 8.60 1.08 -21.48
N HIS A 263 8.45 1.30 -20.16
CA HIS A 263 9.44 0.87 -19.18
C HIS A 263 9.65 -0.64 -19.22
N LEU A 264 8.57 -1.42 -19.21
CA LEU A 264 8.62 -2.88 -19.25
C LEU A 264 9.30 -3.39 -20.53
N VAL A 265 8.96 -2.84 -21.70
CA VAL A 265 9.57 -3.24 -22.97
C VAL A 265 11.06 -2.88 -22.99
N THR A 266 11.40 -1.64 -22.64
CA THR A 266 12.79 -1.15 -22.67
C THR A 266 13.67 -1.96 -21.72
N VAL A 267 13.22 -2.15 -20.48
CA VAL A 267 13.97 -2.90 -19.48
C VAL A 267 14.05 -4.37 -19.85
N SER A 268 12.98 -4.97 -20.38
CA SER A 268 13.04 -6.34 -20.88
C SER A 268 14.10 -6.49 -21.98
N ILE A 269 14.16 -5.56 -22.95
CA ILE A 269 15.19 -5.59 -24.00
C ILE A 269 16.61 -5.51 -23.39
N ILE A 270 16.85 -4.59 -22.45
CA ILE A 270 18.15 -4.43 -21.79
C ILE A 270 18.53 -5.70 -21.03
N LEU A 271 17.61 -6.23 -20.20
CA LEU A 271 17.86 -7.44 -19.42
C LEU A 271 18.08 -8.66 -20.31
N LEU A 272 17.38 -8.76 -21.44
CA LEU A 272 17.57 -9.83 -22.42
C LEU A 272 18.88 -9.71 -23.18
N TRP A 273 19.30 -8.50 -23.49
CA TRP A 273 20.61 -8.26 -24.12
C TRP A 273 21.75 -8.66 -23.18
N VAL A 274 21.62 -8.33 -21.88
CA VAL A 274 22.58 -8.70 -20.82
C VAL A 274 22.56 -10.20 -20.52
N ALA A 275 21.38 -10.79 -20.35
CA ALA A 275 21.23 -12.21 -19.99
C ALA A 275 21.46 -13.15 -21.19
N GLY A 276 21.43 -12.61 -22.41
CA GLY A 276 21.42 -13.35 -23.66
C GLY A 276 20.09 -14.05 -23.96
N LEU A 277 19.85 -14.38 -25.22
CA LEU A 277 18.61 -15.03 -25.67
C LEU A 277 18.32 -16.38 -24.98
N LYS A 278 19.34 -17.04 -24.41
CA LYS A 278 19.16 -18.27 -23.64
C LYS A 278 18.30 -18.07 -22.38
N SER A 279 18.25 -16.85 -21.83
CA SER A 279 17.36 -16.50 -20.71
C SER A 279 15.87 -16.63 -21.04
N LEU A 280 15.50 -16.58 -22.33
CA LEU A 280 14.13 -16.79 -22.82
C LEU A 280 13.76 -18.26 -23.02
N HIS A 281 14.71 -19.19 -22.87
CA HIS A 281 14.43 -20.62 -23.03
C HIS A 281 13.23 -21.12 -22.17
N PRO A 282 13.01 -20.63 -20.92
CA PRO A 282 11.80 -20.97 -20.17
C PRO A 282 10.52 -20.50 -20.87
N LEU A 283 10.54 -19.31 -21.47
CA LEU A 283 9.40 -18.73 -22.18
C LEU A 283 9.13 -19.40 -23.54
N ALA A 284 10.14 -20.04 -24.16
CA ALA A 284 9.93 -20.84 -25.37
C ALA A 284 9.06 -22.09 -25.12
N ARG A 285 8.86 -22.48 -23.86
CA ARG A 285 8.02 -23.63 -23.46
C ARG A 285 7.11 -23.22 -22.30
N PRO A 286 6.12 -22.35 -22.52
CA PRO A 286 5.38 -21.68 -21.44
C PRO A 286 4.64 -22.67 -20.54
N ILE A 287 4.01 -23.71 -21.12
CA ILE A 287 3.33 -24.76 -20.34
C ILE A 287 4.33 -25.48 -19.43
N ARG A 288 5.50 -25.82 -19.98
CA ARG A 288 6.55 -26.53 -19.22
C ARG A 288 7.13 -25.64 -18.13
N PHE A 289 7.34 -24.36 -18.40
CA PHE A 289 7.78 -23.40 -17.38
C PHE A 289 6.80 -23.31 -16.21
N ILE A 290 5.50 -23.22 -16.50
CA ILE A 290 4.45 -23.15 -15.47
C ILE A 290 4.40 -24.44 -14.62
N ILE A 291 4.49 -25.60 -15.26
CA ILE A 291 4.34 -26.90 -14.56
C ILE A 291 5.64 -27.31 -13.86
N ASP A 292 6.78 -27.24 -14.55
CA ASP A 292 8.07 -27.80 -14.10
C ASP A 292 8.89 -26.78 -13.30
N ASP A 293 9.04 -25.55 -13.80
CA ASP A 293 9.93 -24.54 -13.21
C ASP A 293 9.23 -23.75 -12.08
N MET A 294 8.03 -23.22 -12.34
CA MET A 294 7.20 -22.57 -11.32
C MET A 294 6.58 -23.59 -10.35
N GLN A 295 6.60 -24.88 -10.70
CA GLN A 295 6.08 -25.97 -9.87
C GLN A 295 4.67 -25.70 -9.36
N LEU A 296 3.80 -25.17 -10.25
CA LEU A 296 2.50 -24.59 -9.89
C LEU A 296 1.66 -25.45 -8.94
N LEU A 297 1.63 -26.77 -9.17
CA LEU A 297 0.82 -27.71 -8.38
C LEU A 297 1.55 -28.27 -7.14
N ARG A 298 2.87 -28.07 -7.04
CA ARG A 298 3.70 -28.62 -5.95
C ARG A 298 4.01 -27.59 -4.87
N ARG A 299 3.97 -26.31 -5.20
CA ARG A 299 4.31 -25.22 -4.28
C ARG A 299 3.07 -24.46 -3.81
N PRO A 300 2.91 -24.23 -2.50
CA PRO A 300 1.68 -23.69 -1.94
C PRO A 300 1.42 -22.23 -2.29
N TRP A 301 2.45 -21.43 -2.56
CA TRP A 301 2.31 -20.01 -2.92
C TRP A 301 1.99 -19.78 -4.40
N ALA A 302 2.23 -20.74 -5.30
CA ALA A 302 2.16 -20.47 -6.73
C ALA A 302 0.74 -20.13 -7.21
N ILE A 303 -0.25 -20.94 -6.87
CA ILE A 303 -1.66 -20.67 -7.21
C ILE A 303 -2.19 -19.40 -6.49
N PRO A 304 -2.00 -19.23 -5.16
CA PRO A 304 -2.37 -17.99 -4.48
C PRO A 304 -1.79 -16.72 -5.08
N LEU A 305 -0.50 -16.72 -5.46
CA LEU A 305 0.16 -15.58 -6.09
C LEU A 305 -0.43 -15.25 -7.46
N ILE A 306 -0.78 -16.26 -8.26
CA ILE A 306 -1.45 -16.06 -9.55
C ILE A 306 -2.84 -15.45 -9.35
N PHE A 307 -3.62 -15.96 -8.40
CA PHE A 307 -4.95 -15.41 -8.12
C PHE A 307 -4.87 -13.97 -7.60
N ALA A 308 -3.96 -13.67 -6.68
CA ALA A 308 -3.74 -12.33 -6.17
C ALA A 308 -3.23 -11.36 -7.25
N SER A 309 -2.33 -11.82 -8.12
CA SER A 309 -1.85 -11.06 -9.27
C SER A 309 -2.99 -10.77 -10.26
N GLY A 310 -3.80 -11.78 -10.59
CA GLY A 310 -4.97 -11.61 -11.45
C GLY A 310 -5.99 -10.62 -10.89
N ALA A 311 -6.30 -10.70 -9.60
CA ALA A 311 -7.20 -9.73 -8.94
C ALA A 311 -6.63 -8.31 -8.92
N SER A 312 -5.31 -8.16 -8.71
CA SER A 312 -4.63 -6.87 -8.76
C SER A 312 -4.65 -6.27 -10.17
N PHE A 313 -4.43 -7.10 -11.20
CA PHE A 313 -4.52 -6.69 -12.60
C PHE A 313 -5.94 -6.26 -12.99
N LEU A 314 -6.95 -7.07 -12.62
CA LEU A 314 -8.36 -6.72 -12.83
C LEU A 314 -8.75 -5.43 -12.09
N SER A 315 -8.20 -5.20 -10.90
CA SER A 315 -8.40 -3.93 -10.18
C SER A 315 -7.78 -2.75 -10.92
N GLY A 316 -6.68 -2.94 -11.65
CA GLY A 316 -6.10 -1.90 -12.51
C GLY A 316 -6.95 -1.59 -13.75
N LEU A 317 -7.82 -2.51 -14.18
CA LEU A 317 -8.74 -2.33 -15.31
C LEU A 317 -10.07 -1.67 -14.93
N LYS A 318 -10.39 -1.54 -13.65
CA LYS A 318 -11.63 -0.89 -13.19
C LYS A 318 -11.56 0.63 -13.30
N SER A 319 -12.71 1.26 -13.41
CA SER A 319 -12.90 2.69 -13.11
C SER A 319 -12.39 2.97 -11.70
N GLY A 320 -11.52 3.96 -11.52
CA GLY A 320 -10.79 4.20 -10.27
C GLY A 320 -9.55 3.30 -10.04
N GLY A 321 -9.31 2.32 -10.92
CA GLY A 321 -8.07 1.57 -10.97
C GLY A 321 -6.91 2.41 -11.50
N ASN A 322 -5.68 2.07 -11.12
CA ASN A 322 -4.49 2.81 -11.52
C ASN A 322 -3.30 1.89 -11.85
N VAL A 323 -2.23 2.48 -12.36
CA VAL A 323 -0.99 1.79 -12.74
C VAL A 323 -0.36 1.03 -11.58
N GLY A 324 -0.46 1.52 -10.34
CA GLY A 324 0.08 0.86 -9.15
C GLY A 324 -0.59 -0.49 -8.86
N ASN A 325 -1.88 -0.68 -9.20
CA ASN A 325 -2.55 -1.99 -9.11
C ASN A 325 -1.97 -2.99 -10.12
N THR A 326 -1.69 -2.55 -11.34
CA THR A 326 -1.06 -3.38 -12.37
C THR A 326 0.39 -3.73 -11.98
N GLU A 327 1.13 -2.79 -11.41
CA GLU A 327 2.48 -3.04 -10.91
C GLU A 327 2.50 -4.00 -9.70
N LEU A 328 1.49 -3.92 -8.81
CA LEU A 328 1.29 -4.91 -7.74
C LEU A 328 1.12 -6.32 -8.32
N ALA A 329 0.37 -6.46 -9.42
CA ALA A 329 0.21 -7.75 -10.09
C ALA A 329 1.55 -8.33 -10.57
N ILE A 330 2.47 -7.46 -11.02
CA ILE A 330 3.79 -7.85 -11.51
C ILE A 330 4.71 -8.24 -10.35
N ILE A 331 4.81 -7.41 -9.30
CA ILE A 331 5.73 -7.70 -8.18
C ILE A 331 5.31 -8.94 -7.38
N LEU A 332 4.02 -9.27 -7.33
CA LEU A 332 3.55 -10.53 -6.74
C LEU A 332 4.14 -11.76 -7.43
N LEU A 333 4.43 -11.66 -8.73
CA LEU A 333 5.04 -12.72 -9.52
C LEU A 333 6.57 -12.61 -9.58
N PHE A 334 7.18 -11.73 -8.79
CA PHE A 334 8.63 -11.49 -8.81
C PHE A 334 9.48 -12.77 -8.68
N PRO A 335 9.15 -13.77 -7.84
CA PRO A 335 9.93 -15.02 -7.77
C PRO A 335 10.01 -15.74 -9.12
N PHE A 336 8.94 -15.69 -9.91
CA PHE A 336 8.87 -16.32 -11.23
C PHE A 336 9.57 -15.48 -12.29
N ILE A 337 9.44 -14.15 -12.21
CA ILE A 337 10.19 -13.21 -13.07
C ILE A 337 11.69 -13.39 -12.84
N PHE A 338 12.12 -13.56 -11.58
CA PHE A 338 13.50 -13.81 -11.23
C PHE A 338 14.04 -15.10 -11.88
N LEU A 339 13.22 -16.16 -12.01
CA LEU A 339 13.65 -17.39 -12.68
C LEU A 339 14.04 -17.20 -14.15
N ILE A 340 13.43 -16.23 -14.83
CA ILE A 340 13.75 -15.88 -16.22
C ILE A 340 15.10 -15.17 -16.27
N PHE A 341 15.34 -14.25 -15.34
CA PHE A 341 16.52 -13.38 -15.32
C PHE A 341 17.67 -13.84 -14.42
N LYS A 342 17.57 -15.02 -13.80
CA LYS A 342 18.61 -15.60 -12.91
C LYS A 342 19.98 -15.79 -13.57
N GLY A 343 20.03 -15.78 -14.90
CA GLY A 343 21.26 -15.94 -15.68
C GLY A 343 22.09 -14.66 -15.82
N ILE A 344 21.56 -13.52 -15.36
CA ILE A 344 22.29 -12.25 -15.37
C ILE A 344 23.49 -12.33 -14.41
N ASP A 345 24.66 -11.86 -14.87
CA ASP A 345 25.83 -11.79 -14.01
C ASP A 345 25.57 -10.93 -12.77
N ARG A 346 25.97 -11.43 -11.61
CA ARG A 346 25.75 -10.75 -10.32
C ARG A 346 26.30 -9.32 -10.32
N ASN A 347 27.47 -9.07 -10.92
CA ASN A 347 28.06 -7.74 -10.91
C ASN A 347 27.25 -6.77 -11.76
N ILE A 348 26.62 -7.25 -12.84
CA ILE A 348 25.71 -6.43 -13.64
C ILE A 348 24.46 -6.08 -12.83
N SER A 349 23.87 -7.04 -12.10
CA SER A 349 22.76 -6.75 -11.19
C SER A 349 23.13 -5.70 -10.15
N VAL A 350 24.31 -5.83 -9.54
CA VAL A 350 24.85 -4.86 -8.58
C VAL A 350 24.99 -3.48 -9.22
N ALA A 351 25.53 -3.39 -10.44
CA ALA A 351 25.70 -2.12 -11.15
C ALA A 351 24.36 -1.42 -11.44
N ILE A 352 23.36 -2.14 -11.96
CA ILE A 352 22.04 -1.55 -12.24
C ILE A 352 21.30 -1.15 -10.95
N ALA A 353 21.50 -1.87 -9.85
CA ALA A 353 20.96 -1.49 -8.55
C ALA A 353 21.61 -0.23 -8.00
N CYS A 354 22.93 -0.07 -8.14
CA CYS A 354 23.62 1.17 -7.79
C CYS A 354 23.10 2.35 -8.61
N VAL A 355 22.90 2.19 -9.93
CA VAL A 355 22.30 3.22 -10.79
C VAL A 355 20.89 3.59 -10.32
N ALA A 356 20.05 2.59 -10.01
CA ALA A 356 18.72 2.82 -9.48
C ALA A 356 18.74 3.64 -8.17
N LEU A 357 19.59 3.27 -7.21
CA LEU A 357 19.76 4.00 -5.95
C LEU A 357 20.24 5.45 -6.17
N MET A 358 21.21 5.65 -7.08
CA MET A 358 21.71 6.98 -7.40
C MET A 358 20.62 7.88 -8.00
N ILE A 359 19.83 7.37 -8.94
CA ILE A 359 18.72 8.12 -9.55
C ILE A 359 17.69 8.49 -8.48
N SER A 360 17.33 7.57 -7.59
CA SER A 360 16.32 7.81 -6.54
C SER A 360 16.80 8.68 -5.38
N THR A 361 18.09 9.00 -5.28
CA THR A 361 18.64 9.80 -4.17
C THR A 361 18.09 11.22 -4.15
N ALA A 362 17.95 11.85 -5.32
CA ALA A 362 17.39 13.19 -5.42
C ALA A 362 15.93 13.22 -4.97
N ASP A 363 15.14 12.21 -5.34
CA ASP A 363 13.73 12.08 -4.97
C ASP A 363 13.57 11.85 -3.46
N ALA A 364 14.43 11.00 -2.88
CA ALA A 364 14.44 10.76 -1.44
C ALA A 364 14.76 12.05 -0.66
N PHE A 365 15.72 12.84 -1.14
CA PHE A 365 16.05 14.13 -0.52
C PHE A 365 14.92 15.16 -0.66
N ARG A 366 14.23 15.19 -1.81
CA ARG A 366 13.02 16.01 -1.98
C ARG A 366 11.94 15.60 -0.98
N GLY A 367 11.75 14.30 -0.74
CA GLY A 367 10.78 13.81 0.23
C GLY A 367 11.07 14.26 1.67
N ILE A 368 12.34 14.31 2.08
CA ILE A 368 12.72 14.87 3.39
C ILE A 368 12.33 16.36 3.49
N LYS A 369 12.59 17.15 2.45
CA LYS A 369 12.21 18.57 2.41
C LYS A 369 10.70 18.76 2.47
N SER A 370 9.95 17.95 1.73
CA SER A 370 8.49 17.91 1.77
C SER A 370 7.99 17.67 3.19
N TYR A 371 8.53 16.68 3.89
CA TYR A 371 8.13 16.41 5.27
C TYR A 371 8.48 17.54 6.26
N GLN A 372 9.60 18.25 6.05
CA GLN A 372 9.91 19.46 6.82
C GLN A 372 8.87 20.58 6.59
N GLN A 373 8.41 20.75 5.36
CA GLN A 373 7.36 21.73 5.02
C GLN A 373 6.01 21.36 5.64
N PHE A 374 5.68 20.07 5.68
CA PHE A 374 4.52 19.54 6.39
C PHE A 374 4.59 19.87 7.89
N GLY A 375 5.72 19.58 8.56
CA GLY A 375 5.90 19.90 9.99
C GLY A 375 5.84 21.39 10.31
N GLN A 376 6.32 22.25 9.39
CA GLN A 376 6.17 23.71 9.51
C GLN A 376 4.70 24.15 9.43
N ALA A 377 3.93 23.57 8.51
CA ALA A 377 2.51 23.85 8.37
C ALA A 377 1.71 23.40 9.60
N GLU A 378 2.01 22.21 10.11
CA GLU A 378 1.41 21.68 11.33
C GLU A 378 1.72 22.59 12.54
N ALA A 379 2.98 22.99 12.71
CA ALA A 379 3.38 23.89 13.78
C ALA A 379 2.68 25.26 13.68
N PHE A 380 2.55 25.81 12.46
CA PHE A 380 1.81 27.05 12.22
C PHE A 380 0.33 26.90 12.61
N PHE A 381 -0.34 25.86 12.10
CA PHE A 381 -1.77 25.64 12.37
C PHE A 381 -2.05 25.42 13.86
N ASN A 382 -1.15 24.71 14.55
CA ASN A 382 -1.24 24.50 16.00
C ASN A 382 -1.03 25.77 16.82
N GLY A 383 -0.38 26.79 16.27
CA GLY A 383 -0.17 28.09 16.88
C GLY A 383 -1.36 29.06 16.72
N LEU A 384 -2.36 28.72 15.90
CA LEU A 384 -3.57 29.50 15.74
C LEU A 384 -4.53 29.32 16.94
N GLU A 385 -5.38 30.31 17.18
CA GLU A 385 -6.48 30.19 18.14
C GLU A 385 -7.62 29.37 17.52
N HIS A 386 -8.12 28.39 18.28
CA HIS A 386 -9.19 27.46 17.88
C HIS A 386 -10.28 27.40 18.95
N SER A 387 -11.55 27.35 18.51
CA SER A 387 -12.73 27.20 19.38
C SER A 387 -13.55 25.95 19.02
N LYS A 388 -14.24 25.37 20.01
CA LYS A 388 -15.12 24.20 19.83
C LYS A 388 -16.31 24.48 18.91
N THR A 389 -16.63 25.76 18.70
CA THR A 389 -17.70 26.20 17.79
C THR A 389 -17.22 26.35 16.35
N GLU A 390 -15.91 26.34 16.12
CA GLU A 390 -15.33 26.46 14.79
C GLU A 390 -15.25 25.09 14.13
N ASN A 391 -15.29 25.12 12.80
CA ASN A 391 -15.04 23.96 11.96
C ASN A 391 -13.90 24.28 11.00
N VAL A 392 -13.06 23.29 10.75
CA VAL A 392 -11.94 23.33 9.81
C VAL A 392 -12.25 22.39 8.67
N PHE A 393 -12.09 22.86 7.44
CA PHE A 393 -12.13 22.01 6.25
C PHE A 393 -10.72 21.55 5.89
N THR A 394 -10.54 20.26 5.65
CA THR A 394 -9.30 19.67 5.11
C THR A 394 -9.65 18.52 4.18
N THR A 395 -8.70 18.11 3.35
CA THR A 395 -8.77 16.79 2.69
C THR A 395 -7.95 15.76 3.47
N SER A 396 -8.18 14.48 3.18
CA SER A 396 -7.52 13.35 3.84
C SER A 396 -6.01 13.47 3.83
N ASP A 397 -5.48 13.95 2.71
CA ASP A 397 -4.09 14.22 2.44
C ASP A 397 -3.43 15.19 3.41
N TYR A 398 -4.19 16.15 3.96
CA TYR A 398 -3.68 17.16 4.90
C TYR A 398 -4.24 17.02 6.31
N TYR A 399 -4.98 15.94 6.59
CA TYR A 399 -5.56 15.69 7.91
C TYR A 399 -4.50 15.73 9.03
N GLY A 400 -3.30 15.21 8.76
CA GLY A 400 -2.21 15.23 9.73
C GLY A 400 -1.81 16.63 10.21
N VAL A 401 -1.97 17.67 9.38
CA VAL A 401 -1.68 19.08 9.73
C VAL A 401 -2.65 19.60 10.80
N VAL A 402 -3.92 19.22 10.71
CA VAL A 402 -4.99 19.74 11.57
C VAL A 402 -5.30 18.83 12.76
N ARG A 403 -4.83 17.58 12.73
CA ARG A 403 -5.17 16.50 13.66
C ARG A 403 -4.96 16.88 15.13
N ASN A 404 -3.88 17.59 15.46
CA ASN A 404 -3.57 17.94 16.84
C ASN A 404 -4.58 18.93 17.46
N GLN A 405 -5.44 19.55 16.66
CA GLN A 405 -6.54 20.42 17.12
C GLN A 405 -7.90 19.72 17.19
N ARG A 406 -8.00 18.41 16.90
CA ARG A 406 -9.27 17.66 16.85
C ARG A 406 -10.12 17.67 18.12
N ASN A 407 -9.50 17.94 19.28
CA ASN A 407 -10.20 18.06 20.56
C ASN A 407 -10.65 19.51 20.88
N LYS A 408 -10.24 20.47 20.04
CA LYS A 408 -10.49 21.91 20.22
C LYS A 408 -11.38 22.51 19.14
N THR A 409 -11.41 21.96 17.94
CA THR A 409 -12.24 22.41 16.81
C THR A 409 -12.86 21.21 16.10
N GLY A 410 -14.01 21.40 15.45
CA GLY A 410 -14.56 20.40 14.54
C GLY A 410 -13.68 20.28 13.29
N ILE A 411 -13.43 19.05 12.82
CA ILE A 411 -12.64 18.80 11.61
C ILE A 411 -13.51 18.09 10.59
N HIS A 412 -13.76 18.77 9.47
CA HIS A 412 -14.36 18.21 8.27
C HIS A 412 -13.24 17.75 7.34
N ASN A 413 -12.98 16.46 7.37
CA ASN A 413 -11.98 15.80 6.54
C ASN A 413 -12.64 15.12 5.34
N TRP A 414 -12.35 15.62 4.14
CA TRP A 414 -12.92 15.14 2.88
C TRP A 414 -11.97 14.19 2.14
N HIS A 415 -12.48 13.04 1.70
CA HIS A 415 -11.72 12.07 0.91
C HIS A 415 -12.09 12.17 -0.57
N HIS A 416 -11.13 12.54 -1.41
CA HIS A 416 -11.34 12.77 -2.85
C HIS A 416 -11.84 11.54 -3.62
N GLU A 417 -11.44 10.31 -3.25
CA GLU A 417 -11.81 9.09 -3.99
C GLU A 417 -13.20 8.52 -3.62
N ILE A 418 -13.89 9.11 -2.64
CA ILE A 418 -15.08 8.52 -2.03
C ILE A 418 -16.34 9.32 -2.40
N LEU A 419 -17.08 8.73 -3.35
CA LEU A 419 -18.11 9.28 -4.23
C LEU A 419 -19.48 9.58 -3.59
N ILE A 420 -19.61 9.73 -2.28
CA ILE A 420 -20.95 9.76 -1.68
C ILE A 420 -21.67 11.10 -1.83
N ASN A 421 -20.98 12.23 -2.03
CA ASN A 421 -21.67 13.52 -2.05
C ASN A 421 -21.47 14.39 -3.29
N LYS A 422 -20.68 13.98 -4.31
CA LYS A 422 -20.42 14.75 -5.56
C LYS A 422 -20.71 16.25 -5.44
N VAL A 423 -20.11 16.89 -4.44
CA VAL A 423 -19.90 18.32 -4.56
C VAL A 423 -18.81 18.34 -5.61
N GLY A 424 -19.18 18.68 -6.86
CA GLY A 424 -18.19 18.79 -7.91
C GLY A 424 -17.08 19.73 -7.45
N ASP A 425 -15.87 19.59 -7.98
CA ASP A 425 -14.79 20.51 -7.63
C ASP A 425 -15.23 21.97 -7.82
N ASP A 426 -16.11 22.22 -8.79
CA ASP A 426 -16.76 23.50 -9.08
C ASP A 426 -17.74 23.98 -7.98
N ASP A 427 -18.40 23.06 -7.26
CA ASP A 427 -19.36 23.37 -6.19
C ASP A 427 -18.70 23.42 -4.79
N LEU A 428 -17.46 22.94 -4.67
CA LEU A 428 -16.77 22.80 -3.39
C LEU A 428 -16.49 24.15 -2.70
N PRO A 429 -16.07 25.21 -3.41
CA PRO A 429 -15.93 26.53 -2.81
C PRO A 429 -17.23 27.03 -2.17
N ALA A 430 -18.35 26.86 -2.86
CA ALA A 430 -19.67 27.23 -2.35
C ALA A 430 -20.08 26.40 -1.14
N PHE A 431 -19.83 25.08 -1.16
CA PHE A 431 -20.05 24.22 0.00
C PHE A 431 -19.25 24.68 1.23
N ILE A 432 -17.96 24.96 1.03
CA ILE A 432 -17.06 25.42 2.09
C ILE A 432 -17.57 26.75 2.68
N HIS A 433 -17.89 27.71 1.82
CA HIS A 433 -18.39 29.01 2.26
C HIS A 433 -19.72 28.91 3.01
N ASN A 434 -20.70 28.17 2.47
CA ASN A 434 -22.04 28.01 3.04
C ASN A 434 -22.03 27.30 4.39
N ARG A 435 -21.05 26.43 4.63
CA ARG A 435 -20.85 25.74 5.92
C ARG A 435 -20.03 26.55 6.93
N ASN A 436 -19.58 27.75 6.55
CA ASN A 436 -18.91 28.70 7.42
C ASN A 436 -17.67 28.12 8.12
N PHE A 437 -16.83 27.38 7.38
CA PHE A 437 -15.57 26.88 7.93
C PHE A 437 -14.64 28.05 8.26
N ALA A 438 -14.10 28.06 9.49
CA ALA A 438 -13.19 29.11 9.98
C ALA A 438 -11.84 29.03 9.29
N TYR A 439 -11.36 27.81 9.03
CA TYR A 439 -10.12 27.55 8.31
C TYR A 439 -10.32 26.49 7.24
N VAL A 440 -9.53 26.60 6.16
CA VAL A 440 -9.51 25.66 5.04
C VAL A 440 -8.06 25.29 4.75
N VAL A 441 -7.75 24.00 4.73
CA VAL A 441 -6.41 23.46 4.43
C VAL A 441 -6.47 22.62 3.16
N LEU A 442 -5.80 23.09 2.11
CA LEU A 442 -5.89 22.54 0.75
C LEU A 442 -4.52 22.53 0.06
N PRO A 443 -4.35 21.80 -1.07
CA PRO A 443 -3.13 21.88 -1.89
C PRO A 443 -2.82 23.33 -2.28
N ALA A 444 -1.54 23.72 -2.26
CA ALA A 444 -1.12 25.12 -2.44
C ALA A 444 -1.63 25.77 -3.73
N PHE A 445 -1.71 24.98 -4.81
CA PHE A 445 -2.07 25.45 -6.14
C PHE A 445 -3.44 24.93 -6.60
N SER A 446 -4.36 24.68 -5.66
CA SER A 446 -5.73 24.27 -5.98
C SER A 446 -6.54 25.43 -6.58
N PRO A 447 -7.28 25.23 -7.69
CA PRO A 447 -8.22 26.23 -8.22
C PRO A 447 -9.26 26.67 -7.19
N ILE A 448 -9.65 25.76 -6.28
CA ILE A 448 -10.57 26.03 -5.16
C ILE A 448 -10.07 27.18 -4.28
N ASN A 449 -8.75 27.28 -4.03
CA ASN A 449 -8.20 28.36 -3.23
C ASN A 449 -8.46 29.73 -3.87
N VAL A 450 -8.25 29.82 -5.19
CA VAL A 450 -8.43 31.07 -5.95
C VAL A 450 -9.88 31.54 -5.89
N GLU A 451 -10.83 30.61 -5.95
CA GLU A 451 -12.27 30.93 -5.83
C GLU A 451 -12.66 31.32 -4.41
N LEU A 452 -12.13 30.63 -3.40
CA LEU A 452 -12.36 30.99 -1.99
C LEU A 452 -11.84 32.40 -1.68
N GLU A 453 -10.64 32.74 -2.16
CA GLU A 453 -10.02 34.05 -1.98
C GLU A 453 -10.82 35.17 -2.67
N LYS A 454 -11.14 35.00 -3.96
CA LYS A 454 -11.75 36.08 -4.76
C LYS A 454 -13.26 36.16 -4.61
N GLY A 455 -13.92 35.04 -4.35
CA GLY A 455 -15.37 34.90 -4.39
C GLY A 455 -16.04 34.80 -3.03
N PHE A 456 -15.33 34.36 -1.98
CA PHE A 456 -15.96 33.92 -0.74
C PHE A 456 -15.35 34.49 0.55
N GLY A 457 -14.42 35.46 0.44
CA GLY A 457 -13.87 36.19 1.59
C GLY A 457 -12.97 35.34 2.48
N TYR A 458 -12.11 34.53 1.88
CA TYR A 458 -11.06 33.79 2.59
C TYR A 458 -9.69 34.42 2.33
N GLU A 459 -8.88 34.58 3.36
CA GLU A 459 -7.52 35.13 3.23
C GLU A 459 -6.46 34.05 3.46
N PRO A 460 -5.39 34.00 2.63
CA PRO A 460 -4.26 33.11 2.87
C PRO A 460 -3.45 33.58 4.08
N VAL A 461 -3.45 32.76 5.13
CA VAL A 461 -2.67 33.02 6.35
C VAL A 461 -1.34 32.25 6.38
N TYR A 462 -1.22 31.20 5.56
CA TYR A 462 0.01 30.44 5.38
C TYR A 462 0.03 29.73 4.02
N GLN A 463 1.20 29.67 3.39
CA GLN A 463 1.41 28.92 2.15
C GLN A 463 2.84 28.39 2.09
N ASN A 464 2.98 27.15 1.64
CA ASN A 464 4.25 26.59 1.21
C ASN A 464 4.08 25.90 -0.16
N ASN A 465 5.07 25.11 -0.60
CA ASN A 465 5.00 24.44 -1.90
C ASN A 465 3.99 23.27 -1.95
N GLN A 466 3.48 22.82 -0.81
CA GLN A 466 2.59 21.66 -0.71
C GLN A 466 1.14 22.09 -0.47
N LEU A 467 0.92 23.00 0.47
CA LEU A 467 -0.42 23.38 0.94
C LEU A 467 -0.56 24.89 1.17
N MET A 468 -1.81 25.30 1.26
CA MET A 468 -2.25 26.63 1.67
C MET A 468 -3.27 26.49 2.81
N ILE A 469 -3.17 27.39 3.80
CA ILE A 469 -4.13 27.54 4.88
C ILE A 469 -4.83 28.88 4.67
N LEU A 470 -6.13 28.83 4.46
CA LEU A 470 -7.00 29.98 4.33
C LEU A 470 -7.79 30.18 5.63
N LYS A 471 -8.02 31.42 6.01
CA LYS A 471 -8.90 31.82 7.13
C LYS A 471 -10.09 32.56 6.57
N LYS A 472 -11.30 32.28 7.07
CA LYS A 472 -12.48 33.06 6.71
C LYS A 472 -12.37 34.45 7.32
N ASP A 473 -12.53 35.49 6.52
CA ASP A 473 -12.64 36.85 7.04
C ASP A 473 -13.86 36.94 7.93
N GLY A 474 -13.64 37.32 9.18
CA GLY A 474 -14.68 37.57 10.17
C GLY A 474 -15.43 38.88 9.91
N GLY A 475 -15.71 39.20 8.64
CA GLY A 475 -16.44 40.39 8.24
C GLY A 475 -17.68 40.56 9.10
N VAL A 476 -17.66 41.64 9.90
CA VAL A 476 -18.70 42.06 10.85
C VAL A 476 -20.05 42.19 10.18
#